data_AF-A0A2V6HJB1-F1
#
_entry.id   AF-A0A2V6HJB1-F1
#
_cell.length_a   1.000
_cell.length_b   1.000
_cell.length_c   1.000
_cell.angle_alpha   90.00
_cell.angle_beta   90.00
_cell.angle_gamma   90.00
#
_symmetry.space_group_name_H-M   'P 1'
#
loop_
_entity.id
_entity.type
_entity.pdbx_description
1 polymer ?
#
loop_
_entity_poly.entity_id
_entity_poly.type
_entity_poly.pdbx_seq_one_letter_code
_entity_poly.pdbx_strand_id
1 'polypeptide(L)'
;PIAIEHESDFTFSAVLLTGLKFPTGDSSRLEEEFHEIDIPGAPLSGIHGHDLTLGTGSFDGIFGEQTSLRYKNIFLETNVQFTLRGDGTHQYHFANDLGWSGGPGYYFIRRHDTIIGLQFDVTGEYKDVDRFRGKAAEDTGITSVFLGPRIVASRGRWSAEIGAEFPVSIDNTALQVVPDYRVRGGISLHF
;
A
#
# COMPACT_ATOMS: atom_id res chain seq x y z
N PRO A 1 0.59 -42.59 -26.37
CA PRO A 1 0.34 -41.14 -26.51
C PRO A 1 1.04 -40.37 -25.38
N ILE A 2 2.03 -39.54 -25.72
CA ILE A 2 2.67 -38.65 -24.73
C ILE A 2 1.69 -37.49 -24.53
N ALA A 3 1.16 -37.34 -23.32
CA ALA A 3 0.35 -36.17 -22.98
C ALA A 3 1.26 -34.95 -23.01
N ILE A 4 1.13 -34.12 -24.05
CA ILE A 4 1.72 -32.79 -24.05
C ILE A 4 0.82 -31.98 -23.13
N GLU A 5 1.30 -31.71 -21.92
CA GLU A 5 0.59 -30.88 -20.94
C GLU A 5 0.58 -29.45 -21.47
N HIS A 6 -0.51 -29.08 -22.14
CA HIS A 6 -0.70 -27.72 -22.66
C HIS A 6 -1.17 -26.84 -21.52
N GLU A 7 -0.31 -25.95 -21.06
CA GLU A 7 -0.69 -24.94 -20.08
C GLU A 7 -1.83 -24.07 -20.66
N SER A 8 -2.81 -23.71 -19.85
CA SER A 8 -3.95 -22.92 -20.34
C SER A 8 -3.50 -21.55 -20.85
N ASP A 9 -3.94 -21.16 -22.05
CA ASP A 9 -3.67 -19.84 -22.62
C ASP A 9 -4.30 -18.72 -21.77
N PHE A 10 -5.38 -19.02 -21.04
CA PHE A 10 -6.06 -18.07 -20.17
C PHE A 10 -6.07 -18.56 -18.72
N THR A 11 -5.83 -17.64 -17.78
CA THR A 11 -5.97 -17.89 -16.34
C THR A 11 -6.60 -16.68 -15.69
N PHE A 12 -7.49 -16.95 -14.73
CA PHE A 12 -8.13 -15.96 -13.87
C PHE A 12 -8.06 -16.48 -12.44
N SER A 13 -7.66 -15.63 -11.52
CA SER A 13 -7.73 -15.89 -10.08
C SER A 13 -8.17 -14.64 -9.36
N ALA A 14 -9.07 -14.80 -8.39
CA ALA A 14 -9.45 -13.75 -7.45
C ALA A 14 -9.31 -14.29 -6.03
N VAL A 15 -8.73 -13.49 -5.15
CA VAL A 15 -8.51 -13.80 -3.73
C VAL A 15 -9.14 -12.69 -2.92
N LEU A 16 -9.95 -13.05 -1.94
CA LEU A 16 -10.46 -12.14 -0.93
C LEU A 16 -9.69 -12.35 0.37
N LEU A 17 -9.24 -11.26 0.97
CA LEU A 17 -8.43 -11.24 2.17
C LEU A 17 -9.18 -10.50 3.27
N THR A 18 -9.07 -11.00 4.49
CA THR A 18 -9.45 -10.25 5.68
C THR A 18 -8.42 -10.50 6.78
N GLY A 19 -8.17 -9.49 7.59
CA GLY A 19 -7.18 -9.54 8.66
C GLY A 19 -7.53 -8.61 9.80
N LEU A 20 -6.85 -8.83 10.92
CA LEU A 20 -6.90 -7.96 12.09
C LEU A 20 -5.49 -7.46 12.37
N LYS A 21 -5.32 -6.14 12.45
CA LYS A 21 -4.09 -5.50 12.86
C LYS A 21 -4.16 -5.20 14.35
N PHE A 22 -3.21 -5.73 15.11
CA PHE A 22 -3.12 -5.53 16.56
C PHE A 22 -2.30 -4.28 16.88
N PRO A 23 -2.59 -3.57 18.00
CA PRO A 23 -1.88 -2.37 18.41
C PRO A 23 -0.55 -2.71 19.10
N THR A 24 0.38 -3.35 18.40
CA THR A 24 1.68 -3.76 18.97
C THR A 24 2.83 -2.77 18.69
N GLY A 25 2.63 -1.82 17.77
CA GLY A 25 3.59 -0.75 17.51
C GLY A 25 3.53 0.35 18.57
N ASP A 26 4.66 1.00 18.83
CA ASP A 26 4.73 2.11 19.79
C ASP A 26 3.95 3.33 19.29
N SER A 27 3.05 3.82 20.14
CA SER A 27 2.15 4.94 19.88
C SER A 27 2.46 6.18 20.72
N SER A 28 3.55 6.20 21.47
CA SER A 28 3.87 7.28 22.41
C SER A 28 4.06 8.64 21.71
N ARG A 29 4.46 8.65 20.43
CA ARG A 29 4.60 9.87 19.63
C ARG A 29 3.29 10.62 19.46
N LEU A 30 2.14 9.97 19.61
CA LEU A 30 0.83 10.64 19.60
C LEU A 30 0.64 11.58 20.79
N GLU A 31 1.42 11.46 21.87
CA GLU A 31 1.39 12.41 22.98
C GLU A 31 1.97 13.78 22.61
N GLU A 32 2.79 13.85 21.56
CA GLU A 32 3.38 15.11 21.07
C GLU A 32 2.31 16.04 20.49
N GLU A 33 1.20 15.49 19.99
CA GLU A 33 0.02 16.24 19.50
C GLU A 33 -0.65 17.09 20.60
N PHE A 34 -0.41 16.77 21.88
CA PHE A 34 -0.91 17.58 23.00
C PHE A 34 -0.06 18.82 23.28
N HIS A 35 1.19 18.82 22.82
CA HIS A 35 2.20 19.82 23.14
C HIS A 35 2.93 20.24 21.88
N GLU A 36 2.18 20.59 20.85
CA GLU A 36 2.76 21.19 19.65
C GLU A 36 3.38 22.54 19.99
N ILE A 37 4.69 22.66 19.77
CA ILE A 37 5.45 23.86 20.10
C ILE A 37 5.58 24.71 18.84
N ASP A 38 4.67 25.68 18.70
CA ASP A 38 4.85 26.76 17.73
C ASP A 38 5.99 27.68 18.17
N ILE A 39 7.11 27.66 17.44
CA ILE A 39 8.22 28.57 17.66
C ILE A 39 7.93 29.88 16.90
N PRO A 40 7.79 31.03 17.58
CA PRO A 40 7.49 32.29 16.91
C PRO A 40 8.52 32.63 15.82
N GLY A 41 8.05 32.78 14.58
CA GLY A 41 8.89 33.09 13.42
C GLY A 41 9.56 31.88 12.74
N ALA A 42 9.39 30.67 13.27
CA ALA A 42 9.74 29.45 12.56
C ALA A 42 8.65 29.11 11.51
N PRO A 43 9.00 28.43 10.41
CA PRO A 43 8.01 27.89 9.50
C PRO A 43 7.14 26.82 10.20
N LEU A 44 5.88 26.68 9.75
CA LEU A 44 5.00 25.60 10.19
C LEU A 44 5.66 24.25 9.92
N SER A 45 5.50 23.31 10.85
CA SER A 45 5.97 21.93 10.64
C SER A 45 5.02 21.21 9.68
N GLY A 46 5.59 20.44 8.75
CA GLY A 46 4.83 19.45 7.98
C GLY A 46 4.99 18.03 8.52
N ILE A 47 5.61 17.90 9.69
CA ILE A 47 5.89 16.64 10.39
C ILE A 47 5.42 16.79 11.84
N HIS A 48 4.52 15.93 12.26
CA HIS A 48 3.95 15.89 13.60
C HIS A 48 4.20 14.52 14.26
N GLY A 49 3.75 14.36 15.50
CA GLY A 49 3.92 13.12 16.26
C GLY A 49 3.23 11.93 15.59
N HIS A 50 2.07 12.15 14.99
CA HIS A 50 1.33 11.16 14.24
C HIS A 50 2.01 10.69 12.94
N ASP A 51 2.92 11.47 12.38
CA ASP A 51 3.73 11.07 11.21
C ASP A 51 4.89 10.14 11.60
N LEU A 52 5.35 10.26 12.85
CA LEU A 52 6.53 9.55 13.37
C LEU A 52 6.17 8.35 14.25
N THR A 53 4.88 8.13 14.50
CA THR A 53 4.42 7.01 15.32
C THR A 53 4.64 5.67 14.60
N LEU A 54 5.08 4.65 15.33
CA LEU A 54 5.27 3.30 14.77
C LEU A 54 3.98 2.49 14.78
N GLY A 55 2.98 2.92 15.55
CA GLY A 55 1.67 2.31 15.62
C GLY A 55 0.56 3.34 15.87
N THR A 56 -0.64 3.01 15.43
CA THR A 56 -1.83 3.85 15.63
C THR A 56 -2.48 3.66 17.02
N GLY A 57 -2.01 2.69 17.80
CA GLY A 57 -2.62 2.30 19.09
C GLY A 57 -4.01 1.64 18.97
N SER A 58 -4.49 1.38 17.76
CA SER A 58 -5.83 0.82 17.49
C SER A 58 -5.80 -0.64 17.02
N PHE A 59 -6.88 -1.36 17.29
CA PHE A 59 -7.23 -2.58 16.57
C PHE A 59 -7.89 -2.20 15.24
N ASP A 60 -7.36 -2.68 14.12
CA ASP A 60 -7.90 -2.35 12.80
C ASP A 60 -8.36 -3.61 12.06
N GLY A 61 -9.45 -3.48 11.31
CA GLY A 61 -9.89 -4.48 10.34
C GLY A 61 -9.24 -4.20 8.98
N ILE A 62 -8.67 -5.23 8.36
CA ILE A 62 -8.13 -5.16 7.00
C ILE A 62 -9.03 -6.01 6.11
N PHE A 63 -9.42 -5.45 4.97
CA PHE A 63 -10.19 -6.13 3.93
C PHE A 63 -9.48 -5.91 2.61
N GLY A 64 -9.29 -6.97 1.84
CA GLY A 64 -8.55 -6.89 0.60
C GLY A 64 -9.08 -7.79 -0.49
N GLU A 65 -8.72 -7.45 -1.70
CA GLU A 65 -9.01 -8.19 -2.91
C GLU A 65 -7.76 -8.18 -3.79
N GLN A 66 -7.41 -9.34 -4.33
CA GLN A 66 -6.34 -9.48 -5.31
C GLN A 66 -6.88 -10.26 -6.51
N THR A 67 -6.81 -9.67 -7.69
CA THR A 67 -7.20 -10.32 -8.93
C THR A 67 -6.02 -10.39 -9.88
N SER A 68 -5.85 -11.54 -10.52
CA SER A 68 -4.84 -11.79 -11.55
C SER A 68 -5.52 -12.39 -12.77
N LEU A 69 -5.27 -11.78 -13.93
CA LEU A 69 -5.65 -12.26 -15.23
C LEU A 69 -4.39 -12.47 -16.06
N ARG A 70 -4.35 -13.57 -16.81
CA ARG A 70 -3.28 -13.85 -17.75
C ARG A 70 -3.86 -14.36 -19.05
N TYR A 71 -3.43 -13.76 -20.15
CA TYR A 71 -3.61 -14.32 -21.49
C TYR A 71 -2.24 -14.46 -22.16
N LYS A 72 -1.80 -15.70 -22.35
CA LYS A 72 -0.47 -16.05 -22.83
C LYS A 72 0.62 -15.38 -21.98
N ASN A 73 1.35 -14.43 -22.55
CA ASN A 73 2.43 -13.69 -21.87
C ASN A 73 1.99 -12.34 -21.33
N ILE A 74 0.78 -11.88 -21.66
CA ILE A 74 0.22 -10.64 -21.10
C ILE A 74 -0.50 -11.00 -19.82
N PHE A 75 -0.29 -10.19 -18.78
CA PHE A 75 -0.99 -10.32 -17.52
C PHE A 75 -1.50 -8.98 -17.03
N LEU A 76 -2.46 -9.02 -16.12
CA LEU A 76 -3.05 -7.88 -15.44
C LEU A 76 -3.23 -8.30 -13.99
N GLU A 77 -2.61 -7.56 -13.08
CA GLU A 77 -2.81 -7.74 -11.63
C GLU A 77 -3.47 -6.50 -11.07
N THR A 78 -4.44 -6.70 -10.18
CA THR A 78 -5.12 -5.64 -9.43
C THR A 78 -5.17 -5.99 -7.96
N ASN A 79 -4.99 -4.99 -7.10
CA ASN A 79 -5.16 -5.13 -5.66
C ASN A 79 -6.02 -3.99 -5.15
N VAL A 80 -6.91 -4.27 -4.21
CA VAL A 80 -7.64 -3.26 -3.45
C VAL A 80 -7.54 -3.65 -1.98
N GLN A 81 -7.25 -2.69 -1.11
CA GLN A 81 -7.19 -2.89 0.33
C GLN A 81 -7.87 -1.73 1.05
N PHE A 82 -8.82 -2.04 1.91
CA PHE A 82 -9.46 -1.10 2.80
C PHE A 82 -9.10 -1.42 4.25
N THR A 83 -8.68 -0.39 4.99
CA THR A 83 -8.38 -0.50 6.42
C THR A 83 -9.45 0.24 7.21
N LEU A 84 -10.24 -0.51 7.98
CA LEU A 84 -11.18 0.02 8.95
C LEU A 84 -10.43 0.28 10.26
N ARG A 85 -10.20 1.55 10.59
CA ARG A 85 -9.47 1.96 11.80
C ARG A 85 -10.37 1.91 13.03
N GLY A 86 -9.86 1.30 14.09
CA GLY A 86 -10.48 1.35 15.40
C GLY A 86 -10.15 2.62 16.17
N ASP A 87 -10.66 2.72 17.39
CA ASP A 87 -10.27 3.80 18.32
C ASP A 87 -8.78 3.66 18.68
N GLY A 88 -8.01 4.73 18.46
CA GLY A 88 -6.59 4.78 18.79
C GLY A 88 -6.34 5.24 20.22
N THR A 89 -5.08 5.19 20.63
CA THR A 89 -4.62 5.66 21.94
C THR A 89 -4.48 7.18 21.97
N HIS A 90 -4.30 7.76 23.16
CA HIS A 90 -4.00 9.18 23.33
C HIS A 90 -5.02 10.14 22.68
N GLN A 91 -6.31 9.75 22.66
CA GLN A 91 -7.40 10.53 22.05
C GLN A 91 -7.21 10.83 20.56
N TYR A 92 -6.37 10.05 19.89
CA TYR A 92 -6.13 10.13 18.45
C TYR A 92 -6.82 8.98 17.74
N HIS A 93 -7.56 9.28 16.68
CA HIS A 93 -8.27 8.30 15.87
C HIS A 93 -7.89 8.50 14.41
N PHE A 94 -7.15 7.52 13.87
CA PHE A 94 -6.77 7.52 12.48
C PHE A 94 -7.99 7.28 11.58
N ALA A 95 -8.04 7.97 10.46
CA ALA A 95 -9.04 7.78 9.44
C ALA A 95 -8.85 6.45 8.71
N ASN A 96 -9.97 5.92 8.22
CA ASN A 96 -9.95 4.78 7.30
C ASN A 96 -9.17 5.14 6.03
N ASP A 97 -8.48 4.14 5.49
CA ASP A 97 -7.74 4.27 4.24
C ASP A 97 -8.15 3.20 3.23
N LEU A 98 -8.07 3.58 1.97
CA LEU A 98 -8.25 2.73 0.80
C LEU A 98 -7.01 2.83 -0.08
N GLY A 99 -6.31 1.73 -0.22
CA GLY A 99 -5.25 1.55 -1.22
C GLY A 99 -5.77 0.72 -2.39
N TRP A 100 -5.33 1.06 -3.60
CA TRP A 100 -5.57 0.24 -4.77
C TRP A 100 -4.38 0.28 -5.71
N SER A 101 -4.22 -0.77 -6.51
CA SER A 101 -3.21 -0.85 -7.55
C SER A 101 -3.72 -1.67 -8.72
N GLY A 102 -3.20 -1.39 -9.91
CA GLY A 102 -3.24 -2.36 -10.97
C GLY A 102 -2.62 -1.88 -12.26
N GLY A 103 -2.37 -2.83 -13.15
CA GLY A 103 -1.72 -2.50 -14.41
C GLY A 103 -1.41 -3.69 -15.31
N PRO A 104 -1.21 -3.44 -16.61
CA PRO A 104 -0.81 -4.49 -17.53
C PRO A 104 0.67 -4.82 -17.36
N GLY A 105 0.99 -6.09 -17.54
CA GLY A 105 2.35 -6.60 -17.56
C GLY A 105 2.59 -7.62 -18.68
N TYR A 106 3.87 -7.89 -18.90
CA TYR A 106 4.34 -8.85 -19.90
C TYR A 106 5.42 -9.74 -19.32
N TYR A 107 5.27 -11.05 -19.48
CA TYR A 107 6.28 -12.04 -19.14
C TYR A 107 7.28 -12.22 -20.28
N PHE A 108 8.53 -11.78 -20.08
CA PHE A 108 9.63 -12.02 -21.01
C PHE A 108 10.12 -13.47 -20.95
N ILE A 109 10.13 -14.05 -19.76
CA ILE A 109 10.43 -15.45 -19.53
C ILE A 109 9.22 -16.06 -18.83
N ARG A 110 8.67 -17.12 -19.42
CA ARG A 110 7.52 -17.85 -18.88
C ARG A 110 7.73 -19.34 -19.12
N ARG A 111 8.33 -20.01 -18.14
CA ARG A 111 8.58 -21.46 -18.13
C ARG A 111 8.00 -22.04 -16.85
N HIS A 112 7.86 -23.36 -16.81
CA HIS A 112 7.32 -24.08 -15.66
C HIS A 112 8.07 -23.78 -14.34
N ASP A 113 9.37 -23.50 -14.39
CA ASP A 113 10.21 -23.29 -13.21
C ASP A 113 10.73 -21.85 -13.06
N THR A 114 10.50 -20.98 -14.05
CA THR A 114 11.09 -19.64 -14.10
C THR A 114 10.15 -18.66 -14.79
N ILE A 115 9.86 -17.56 -14.11
CA ILE A 115 9.09 -16.44 -14.64
C ILE A 115 9.88 -15.15 -14.42
N ILE A 116 9.94 -14.30 -15.44
CA ILE A 116 10.41 -12.91 -15.33
C ILE A 116 9.48 -12.04 -16.17
N GLY A 117 8.93 -11.01 -15.55
CA GLY A 117 8.03 -10.05 -16.20
C GLY A 117 8.25 -8.63 -15.73
N LEU A 118 7.70 -7.70 -16.52
CA LEU A 118 7.60 -6.29 -16.19
C LEU A 118 6.13 -5.89 -16.26
N GLN A 119 5.69 -5.13 -15.28
CA GLN A 119 4.37 -4.52 -15.20
C GLN A 119 4.50 -3.02 -15.06
N PHE A 120 3.54 -2.28 -15.61
CA PHE A 120 3.39 -0.86 -15.36
C PHE A 120 2.17 -0.66 -14.48
N ASP A 121 2.39 -0.27 -13.23
CA ASP A 121 1.36 -0.14 -12.23
C ASP A 121 0.86 1.29 -12.09
N VAL A 122 -0.45 1.42 -11.96
CA VAL A 122 -1.12 2.59 -11.38
C VAL A 122 -1.45 2.24 -9.94
N THR A 123 -0.99 3.04 -8.99
CA THR A 123 -1.34 2.86 -7.59
C THR A 123 -2.01 4.12 -7.08
N GLY A 124 -2.99 3.96 -6.21
CA GLY A 124 -3.67 5.08 -5.60
C GLY A 124 -3.99 4.84 -4.14
N GLU A 125 -4.06 5.92 -3.39
CA GLU A 125 -4.47 5.91 -2.01
C GLU A 125 -5.48 7.00 -1.74
N TYR A 126 -6.40 6.71 -0.84
CA TYR A 126 -7.35 7.66 -0.30
C TYR A 126 -7.42 7.45 1.20
N LYS A 127 -7.22 8.52 1.96
CA LYS A 127 -7.36 8.55 3.42
C LYS A 127 -8.13 9.81 3.78
N ASP A 128 -9.16 9.65 4.61
CA ASP A 128 -9.91 10.77 5.16
C ASP A 128 -9.09 11.50 6.26
N VAL A 129 -9.63 12.56 6.85
CA VAL A 129 -8.97 13.28 7.94
C VAL A 129 -9.04 12.52 9.26
N ASP A 130 -7.91 12.42 9.95
CA ASP A 130 -7.79 11.90 11.30
C ASP A 130 -8.59 12.75 12.29
N ARG A 131 -8.86 12.22 13.47
CA ARG A 131 -9.54 12.94 14.55
C ARG A 131 -8.69 12.95 15.81
N PHE A 132 -8.38 14.14 16.30
CA PHE A 132 -7.73 14.35 17.57
C PHE A 132 -8.68 15.02 18.56
N ARG A 133 -8.90 14.40 19.73
CA ARG A 133 -9.81 14.90 20.78
C ARG A 133 -11.23 15.15 20.27
N GLY A 134 -11.67 14.33 19.31
CA GLY A 134 -12.98 14.42 18.65
C GLY A 134 -13.11 15.51 17.60
N LYS A 135 -12.03 16.25 17.29
CA LYS A 135 -11.97 17.27 16.22
C LYS A 135 -11.20 16.72 15.03
N ALA A 136 -11.55 17.14 13.83
CA ALA A 136 -10.79 16.80 12.62
C ALA A 136 -9.38 17.41 12.70
N ALA A 137 -8.36 16.61 12.39
CA ALA A 137 -7.00 17.06 12.12
C ALA A 137 -6.93 17.38 10.62
N GLU A 138 -7.18 18.64 10.27
CA GLU A 138 -7.36 19.09 8.88
C GLU A 138 -6.11 18.92 8.01
N ASP A 139 -4.97 18.58 8.59
CA ASP A 139 -3.67 18.40 7.97
C ASP A 139 -3.30 16.92 7.77
N THR A 140 -4.26 15.99 7.75
CA THR A 140 -3.96 14.54 7.70
C THR A 140 -4.60 13.76 6.55
N GLY A 141 -5.52 14.39 5.81
CA GLY A 141 -6.21 13.78 4.68
C GLY A 141 -5.35 13.82 3.43
N ILE A 142 -5.39 12.72 2.65
CA ILE A 142 -4.61 12.60 1.41
C ILE A 142 -5.33 11.75 0.38
N THR A 143 -5.28 12.21 -0.87
CA THR A 143 -5.57 11.40 -2.06
C THR A 143 -4.35 11.45 -2.95
N SER A 144 -3.87 10.30 -3.42
CA SER A 144 -2.70 10.28 -4.31
C SER A 144 -2.80 9.19 -5.35
N VAL A 145 -2.11 9.43 -6.47
CA VAL A 145 -1.97 8.51 -7.58
C VAL A 145 -0.50 8.51 -8.02
N PHE A 146 0.07 7.32 -8.14
CA PHE A 146 1.41 7.09 -8.63
C PHE A 146 1.39 6.18 -9.85
N LEU A 147 2.45 6.26 -10.65
CA LEU A 147 2.73 5.38 -11.77
C LEU A 147 4.15 4.85 -11.69
N GLY A 148 4.36 3.60 -12.09
CA GLY A 148 5.72 3.17 -12.38
C GLY A 148 5.90 1.69 -12.68
N PRO A 149 7.13 1.29 -13.01
CA PRO A 149 7.45 -0.08 -13.36
C PRO A 149 7.58 -0.98 -12.12
N ARG A 150 7.10 -2.22 -12.23
CA ARG A 150 7.33 -3.32 -11.30
C ARG A 150 7.89 -4.53 -12.03
N ILE A 151 9.02 -5.04 -11.57
CA ILE A 151 9.61 -6.29 -12.04
C ILE A 151 9.10 -7.40 -11.13
N VAL A 152 8.60 -8.47 -11.73
CA VAL A 152 8.20 -9.70 -11.03
C VAL A 152 9.06 -10.86 -11.51
N ALA A 153 9.58 -11.65 -10.59
CA ALA A 153 10.41 -12.81 -10.89
C ALA A 153 10.05 -13.98 -9.99
N SER A 154 10.04 -15.19 -10.55
CA SER A 154 9.96 -16.42 -9.77
C SER A 154 10.89 -17.48 -10.32
N ARG A 155 11.46 -18.30 -9.43
CA ARG A 155 12.29 -19.44 -9.78
C ARG A 155 12.10 -20.57 -8.76
N GLY A 156 11.51 -21.68 -9.21
CA GLY A 156 11.17 -22.81 -8.35
C GLY A 156 10.28 -22.40 -7.19
N ARG A 157 10.84 -22.37 -5.98
CA ARG A 157 10.12 -22.05 -4.73
C ARG A 157 10.24 -20.59 -4.31
N TRP A 158 11.03 -19.79 -5.01
CA TRP A 158 11.28 -18.40 -4.69
C TRP A 158 10.51 -17.49 -5.64
N SER A 159 9.92 -16.43 -5.10
CA SER A 159 9.43 -15.30 -5.88
C SER A 159 9.93 -13.99 -5.28
N ALA A 160 10.11 -13.00 -6.13
CA ALA A 160 10.52 -11.67 -5.74
C ALA A 160 9.87 -10.63 -6.65
N GLU A 161 9.63 -9.45 -6.09
CA GLU A 161 9.19 -8.28 -6.83
C GLU A 161 9.92 -7.04 -6.36
N ILE A 162 10.09 -6.09 -7.27
CA ILE A 162 10.56 -4.74 -6.96
C ILE A 162 9.93 -3.75 -7.93
N GLY A 163 9.43 -2.64 -7.42
CA GLY A 163 8.84 -1.57 -8.20
C GLY A 163 9.27 -0.20 -7.71
N ALA A 164 9.27 0.76 -8.62
CA ALA A 164 9.45 2.17 -8.33
C ALA A 164 8.22 2.93 -8.82
N GLU A 165 7.68 3.81 -7.99
CA GLU A 165 6.45 4.56 -8.27
C GLU A 165 6.75 6.05 -8.18
N PHE A 166 6.24 6.81 -9.12
CA PHE A 166 6.42 8.26 -9.21
C PHE A 166 5.06 8.95 -9.12
N PRO A 167 4.95 10.03 -8.34
CA PRO A 167 3.68 10.71 -8.14
C PRO A 167 3.19 11.36 -9.43
N VAL A 168 1.92 11.15 -9.73
CA VAL A 168 1.21 11.82 -10.83
C VAL A 168 0.31 12.92 -10.29
N SER A 169 -0.38 12.63 -9.17
CA SER A 169 -1.24 13.56 -8.47
C SER A 169 -1.17 13.25 -6.98
N ILE A 170 -1.03 14.29 -6.17
CA ILE A 170 -1.11 14.24 -4.72
C ILE A 170 -1.93 15.46 -4.30
N ASP A 171 -3.10 15.19 -3.73
CA ASP A 171 -4.00 16.18 -3.17
C ASP A 171 -4.11 15.93 -1.66
N ASN A 172 -3.41 16.75 -0.88
CA ASN A 172 -3.41 16.75 0.58
C ASN A 172 -4.19 17.95 1.13
N THR A 173 -4.80 17.77 2.31
CA THR A 173 -5.71 18.76 2.88
C THR A 173 -5.01 20.00 3.45
N ALA A 174 -3.76 19.85 3.93
CA ALA A 174 -2.91 20.96 4.36
C ALA A 174 -1.41 20.62 4.18
N LEU A 175 -0.52 21.36 4.85
CA LEU A 175 0.92 21.11 4.81
C LEU A 175 1.25 19.72 5.38
N GLN A 176 1.71 18.82 4.51
CA GLN A 176 2.16 17.46 4.86
C GLN A 176 3.45 17.13 4.12
N VAL A 177 4.28 16.26 4.70
CA VAL A 177 5.38 15.63 3.95
C VAL A 177 4.83 14.54 3.04
N VAL A 178 5.07 14.70 1.74
CA VAL A 178 4.62 13.75 0.71
C VAL A 178 5.84 13.23 -0.08
N PRO A 179 5.79 11.99 -0.59
CA PRO A 179 6.96 11.37 -1.23
C PRO A 179 7.17 11.84 -2.67
N ASP A 180 8.43 12.15 -3.03
CA ASP A 180 8.84 12.40 -4.42
C ASP A 180 8.85 11.12 -5.29
N TYR A 181 9.02 9.96 -4.65
CA TYR A 181 8.96 8.63 -5.26
C TYR A 181 8.77 7.57 -4.16
N ARG A 182 8.29 6.38 -4.54
CA ARG A 182 8.19 5.21 -3.65
C ARG A 182 8.93 4.02 -4.27
N VAL A 183 9.52 3.19 -3.43
CA VAL A 183 10.08 1.89 -3.84
C VAL A 183 9.41 0.81 -3.01
N ARG A 184 8.86 -0.20 -3.68
CA ARG A 184 8.21 -1.36 -3.05
C ARG A 184 8.93 -2.61 -3.49
N GLY A 185 9.05 -3.59 -2.60
CA GLY A 185 9.62 -4.88 -2.96
C GLY A 185 9.30 -5.94 -1.92
N GLY A 186 9.35 -7.19 -2.36
CA GLY A 186 9.01 -8.35 -1.56
C GLY A 186 9.73 -9.58 -2.06
N ILE A 187 9.96 -10.53 -1.16
CA ILE A 187 10.52 -11.85 -1.46
C ILE A 187 9.67 -12.88 -0.74
N SER A 188 9.25 -13.93 -1.44
CA SER A 188 8.50 -15.05 -0.86
C SER A 188 9.18 -16.38 -1.13
N LEU A 189 9.04 -17.31 -0.18
CA LEU A 189 9.50 -18.69 -0.25
C LEU A 189 8.32 -19.62 0.00
N HIS A 190 8.02 -20.48 -0.97
CA HIS A 190 6.97 -21.49 -0.86
C HIS A 190 7.52 -22.76 -0.18
N PHE A 191 6.86 -23.22 0.90
CA PHE A 191 7.30 -24.35 1.72
C PHE A 191 6.80 -25.72 1.25
#